data_AF-A0A509AH28-F1
#
_entry.id   AF-A0A509AH28-F1
#
_cell.length_a   1.000
_cell.length_b   1.000
_cell.length_c   1.000
_cell.angle_alpha   90.00
_cell.angle_beta   90.00
_cell.angle_gamma   90.00
#
_symmetry.space_group_name_H-M   'P 1'
#
loop_
_entity.id
_entity.type
_entity.pdbx_description
1 polymer ?
#
loop_
_entity_poly.entity_id
_entity_poly.type
_entity_poly.pdbx_seq_one_letter_code
_entity_poly.pdbx_strand_id
1 'polypeptide(L)'
;MINILLVCLLSITNIQKNNFISYQYTYIWLFLTILCNAIIVVNLYYENGVKGKYEKWKNNDFFPFISCSLTIGKYYKGEALSSWSNIIKNKKNDKFYNFPKKTKLLIDFLKLFVCTYVENFFSFFFLPFLSTLLFLKYGIFRYEIAKLSLIFVNLFAISSVCLRYVQINILSYILCHISLFAVTLAIIKVKENVFICFLLFMVIFTFYHILLIAIFCLANKVFSFMNGVLISTIGAIFLTISLYSLTYDYLNIKVFPGPFFLILSKLILSTALYGGYCAYFIQNGDEKKQNKRKIIISTFFFFFYNIYNFFFKEYNIGNINGRKFVDYAMSLIRMNDNFILIASWFFITILYLIFINFLTKKRANLIYVRKHYHFLLFLNTNLAFWAGKVELLTIVLSFILPLFILIEILRKNYENSFNSNNWLNRFFTRFIDDRDRQGLILTHIYLLAGVYLPIAIDVVLSNTNYIYDKKEIIYLFRETNLILYCSGLHSICIGDSFAAIGGRLYLTPKITKTNNKSYLGFFFFFCTTFVSLLFFSYLQKNDFTNTKECFIISLFGAIFEAYLNDIDNLLLPIFSFCVYLCFEE
;
A
#
# COMPACT_ATOMS: atom_id res chain seq x y z
N MET A 1 -5.84 5.48 21.34
CA MET A 1 -5.42 4.08 21.51
C MET A 1 -4.43 3.64 20.44
N ILE A 2 -4.76 3.70 19.14
CA ILE A 2 -3.83 3.30 18.04
C ILE A 2 -2.43 3.91 18.19
N ASN A 3 -2.31 5.21 18.46
CA ASN A 3 -1.01 5.86 18.67
C ASN A 3 -0.24 5.28 19.87
N ILE A 4 -0.93 4.98 20.97
CA ILE A 4 -0.33 4.37 22.16
C ILE A 4 0.19 2.97 21.82
N LEU A 5 -0.62 2.21 21.08
CA LEU A 5 -0.29 0.86 20.67
C LEU A 5 0.94 0.82 19.75
N LEU A 6 1.09 1.79 18.84
CA LEU A 6 2.30 1.97 18.04
C LEU A 6 3.52 2.33 18.91
N VAL A 7 3.37 3.23 19.89
CA VAL A 7 4.46 3.58 20.83
C VAL A 7 4.88 2.37 21.67
N CYS A 8 3.92 1.55 22.11
CA CYS A 8 4.20 0.30 22.83
C CYS A 8 5.00 -0.66 21.94
N LEU A 9 4.58 -0.90 20.69
CA LEU A 9 5.32 -1.74 19.76
C LEU A 9 6.75 -1.24 19.54
N LEU A 10 6.91 0.05 19.24
CA LEU A 10 8.22 0.69 19.07
C LEU A 10 9.13 0.47 20.30
N SER A 11 8.58 0.65 21.50
CA SER A 11 9.33 0.49 22.75
C SER A 11 9.75 -0.97 22.96
N ILE A 12 8.84 -1.92 22.73
CA ILE A 12 9.11 -3.35 22.87
C ILE A 12 10.14 -3.81 21.84
N THR A 13 9.99 -3.44 20.57
CA THR A 13 10.96 -3.75 19.52
C THR A 13 12.35 -3.20 19.87
N ASN A 14 12.42 -1.99 20.42
CA ASN A 14 13.69 -1.41 20.83
C ASN A 14 14.37 -2.20 21.96
N ILE A 15 13.59 -2.67 22.94
CA ILE A 15 14.08 -3.50 24.05
C ILE A 15 14.52 -4.88 23.54
N GLN A 16 13.70 -5.53 22.69
CA GLN A 16 13.98 -6.89 22.24
C GLN A 16 15.12 -6.95 21.22
N LYS A 17 15.17 -6.02 20.26
CA LYS A 17 16.16 -6.05 19.17
C LYS A 17 17.39 -5.20 19.44
N ASN A 18 17.46 -4.48 20.57
CA ASN A 18 18.57 -3.59 21.00
C ASN A 18 19.07 -2.56 19.95
N ASN A 19 18.33 -2.35 18.86
CA ASN A 19 18.86 -1.73 17.65
C ASN A 19 18.03 -0.56 17.10
N PHE A 20 16.85 -0.26 17.66
CA PHE A 20 15.91 0.65 16.98
C PHE A 20 16.22 2.14 17.21
N ILE A 21 16.57 2.52 18.43
CA ILE A 21 16.96 3.89 18.78
C ILE A 21 18.46 4.13 18.58
N SER A 22 19.28 3.07 18.59
CA SER A 22 20.71 3.15 18.26
C SER A 22 21.00 3.17 16.75
N TYR A 23 20.01 2.89 15.89
CA TYR A 23 20.14 3.06 14.45
C TYR A 23 20.10 4.56 14.09
N GLN A 24 21.22 5.07 13.58
CA GLN A 24 21.41 6.44 13.06
C GLN A 24 20.25 6.94 12.17
N TYR A 25 19.52 6.01 11.54
CA TYR A 25 18.45 6.26 10.59
C TYR A 25 17.22 6.93 11.22
N THR A 26 16.77 6.55 12.42
CA THR A 26 15.56 7.14 13.05
C THR A 26 15.75 8.64 13.34
N TYR A 27 16.96 9.03 13.75
CA TYR A 27 17.33 10.44 13.92
C TYR A 27 17.50 11.17 12.58
N ILE A 28 18.10 10.51 11.58
CA ILE A 28 18.18 11.03 10.21
C ILE A 28 16.77 11.27 9.65
N TRP A 29 15.81 10.40 9.94
CA TRP A 29 14.42 10.52 9.54
C TRP A 29 13.74 11.74 10.18
N LEU A 30 13.86 11.90 11.50
CA LEU A 30 13.35 13.10 12.18
C LEU A 30 14.01 14.39 11.65
N PHE A 31 15.31 14.35 11.35
CA PHE A 31 16.03 15.50 10.79
C PHE A 31 15.57 15.86 9.37
N LEU A 32 15.54 14.89 8.45
CA LEU A 32 15.12 15.08 7.06
C LEU A 32 13.68 15.60 6.96
N THR A 33 12.83 15.23 7.91
CA THR A 33 11.42 15.63 7.94
C THR A 33 11.21 17.03 8.48
N ILE A 34 11.94 17.42 9.54
CA ILE A 34 12.04 18.81 9.99
C ILE A 34 12.56 19.70 8.86
N LEU A 35 13.60 19.23 8.15
CA LEU A 35 14.19 19.93 7.01
C LEU A 35 13.17 20.10 5.87
N CYS A 36 12.44 19.04 5.52
CA CYS A 36 11.39 19.09 4.50
C CYS A 36 10.31 20.14 4.85
N ASN A 37 9.85 20.17 6.12
CA ASN A 37 8.89 21.17 6.58
C ASN A 37 9.46 22.59 6.52
N ALA A 38 10.71 22.77 6.93
CA ALA A 38 11.36 24.08 6.88
C ALA A 38 11.46 24.58 5.44
N ILE A 39 11.91 23.73 4.51
CA ILE A 39 12.02 24.08 3.08
C ILE A 39 10.65 24.42 2.48
N ILE A 40 9.61 23.65 2.79
CA ILE A 40 8.24 23.92 2.32
C ILE A 40 7.73 25.27 2.84
N VAL A 41 7.88 25.54 4.14
CA VAL A 41 7.44 26.81 4.74
C VAL A 41 8.20 28.01 4.16
N VAL A 42 9.52 27.86 3.97
CA VAL A 42 10.36 28.88 3.32
C VAL A 42 9.88 29.15 1.88
N ASN A 43 9.64 28.10 1.09
CA ASN A 43 9.16 28.23 -0.29
C ASN A 43 7.81 28.97 -0.37
N LEU A 44 6.87 28.65 0.53
CA LEU A 44 5.58 29.35 0.60
C LEU A 44 5.73 30.83 0.97
N TYR A 45 6.64 31.15 1.89
CA TYR A 45 6.91 32.52 2.30
C TYR A 45 7.47 33.36 1.15
N TYR A 46 8.44 32.80 0.40
CA TYR A 46 9.01 33.48 -0.77
C TYR A 46 7.99 33.67 -1.89
N GLU A 47 7.13 32.68 -2.17
CA GLU A 47 6.10 32.80 -3.21
C GLU A 47 5.09 33.93 -2.90
N ASN A 48 4.72 34.11 -1.63
CA ASN A 48 3.82 35.18 -1.20
C ASN A 48 4.49 36.57 -1.15
N GLY A 49 5.79 36.64 -0.86
CA GLY A 49 6.59 37.87 -0.96
C GLY A 49 6.79 38.33 -2.42
N VAL A 50 6.90 37.37 -3.34
CA VAL A 50 7.13 37.59 -4.78
C VAL A 50 5.84 37.98 -5.53
N LYS A 51 4.65 37.52 -5.10
CA LYS A 51 3.36 38.00 -5.64
C LYS A 51 3.18 39.51 -5.56
N GLY A 52 3.78 40.18 -4.56
CA GLY A 52 3.78 41.65 -4.47
C GLY A 52 4.70 42.37 -5.47
N LYS A 53 5.64 41.66 -6.11
CA LYS A 53 6.53 42.18 -7.17
C LYS A 53 6.08 41.76 -8.58
N TYR A 54 5.43 40.60 -8.72
CA TYR A 54 4.93 40.10 -10.02
C TYR A 54 3.78 40.93 -10.60
N GLU A 55 3.00 41.65 -9.79
CA GLU A 55 2.01 42.61 -10.30
C GLU A 55 2.66 43.78 -11.07
N LYS A 56 3.94 44.10 -10.80
CA LYS A 56 4.69 45.12 -11.56
C LYS A 56 5.34 44.59 -12.85
N TRP A 57 5.43 43.27 -13.03
CA TRP A 57 6.17 42.64 -14.14
C TRP A 57 5.24 42.06 -15.22
N LYS A 58 3.93 42.29 -15.10
CA LYS A 58 2.92 41.83 -16.05
C LYS A 58 2.90 42.60 -17.38
N ASN A 59 3.74 43.63 -17.55
CA ASN A 59 3.72 44.51 -18.72
C ASN A 59 4.77 44.19 -19.80
N ASN A 60 5.62 43.18 -19.64
CA ASN A 60 6.60 42.82 -20.68
C ASN A 60 6.41 41.38 -21.17
N ASP A 61 5.88 41.27 -22.39
CA ASP A 61 5.50 40.06 -23.12
C ASP A 61 6.71 39.22 -23.59
N PHE A 62 7.47 38.58 -22.68
CA PHE A 62 8.64 37.80 -23.12
C PHE A 62 8.83 36.39 -22.54
N PHE A 63 7.89 35.82 -21.77
CA PHE A 63 7.98 34.40 -21.36
C PHE A 63 6.64 33.65 -21.44
N PRO A 64 6.27 33.09 -22.60
CA PRO A 64 4.99 32.39 -22.78
C PRO A 64 4.95 30.97 -22.17
N PHE A 65 6.09 30.42 -21.72
CA PHE A 65 6.19 29.00 -21.33
C PHE A 65 6.11 28.73 -19.80
N ILE A 66 6.07 29.76 -18.95
CA ILE A 66 6.01 29.60 -17.47
C ILE A 66 4.64 30.05 -16.91
N SER A 67 3.59 30.05 -17.73
CA SER A 67 2.22 30.42 -17.32
C SER A 67 1.34 29.22 -16.91
N CYS A 68 1.93 28.05 -16.65
CA CYS A 68 1.18 26.93 -16.07
C CYS A 68 1.21 27.01 -14.54
N SER A 69 0.17 27.61 -13.95
CA SER A 69 -0.11 27.54 -12.52
C SER A 69 -0.58 26.13 -12.12
N LEU A 70 0.26 25.12 -12.35
CA LEU A 70 0.04 23.75 -11.90
C LEU A 70 0.41 23.68 -10.42
N THR A 71 -0.62 23.72 -9.58
CA THR A 71 -0.48 23.59 -8.13
C THR A 71 -0.80 22.18 -7.70
N ILE A 72 -0.01 21.63 -6.79
CA ILE A 72 -0.25 20.35 -6.14
C ILE A 72 -0.64 20.60 -4.69
N GLY A 73 -1.55 19.77 -4.17
CA GLY A 73 -2.29 20.07 -2.94
C GLY A 73 -3.62 20.76 -3.25
N LYS A 74 -4.49 20.90 -2.24
CA LYS A 74 -5.91 21.32 -2.36
C LYS A 74 -6.90 20.28 -2.90
N TYR A 75 -6.48 19.04 -3.12
CA TYR A 75 -7.39 17.96 -3.57
C TYR A 75 -8.52 17.64 -2.56
N TYR A 76 -8.41 18.12 -1.30
CA TYR A 76 -9.21 17.66 -0.15
C TYR A 76 -10.19 18.69 0.41
N LYS A 77 -10.82 19.50 -0.46
CA LYS A 77 -11.82 20.52 -0.11
C LYS A 77 -13.10 20.03 0.62
N GLY A 78 -13.17 18.78 1.07
CA GLY A 78 -14.36 18.15 1.67
C GLY A 78 -14.11 17.19 2.84
N GLU A 79 -12.87 16.92 3.24
CA GLU A 79 -12.61 16.10 4.44
C GLU A 79 -12.82 16.91 5.71
N ALA A 80 -13.52 16.33 6.69
CA ALA A 80 -13.64 16.92 8.02
C ALA A 80 -12.27 16.88 8.72
N LEU A 81 -11.63 18.04 8.88
CA LEU A 81 -10.45 18.15 9.72
C LEU A 81 -10.83 17.99 11.21
N SER A 82 -9.87 17.52 12.02
CA SER A 82 -10.06 17.24 13.44
C SER A 82 -10.56 18.45 14.24
N SER A 83 -11.18 18.24 15.40
CA SER A 83 -11.66 19.31 16.29
C SER A 83 -10.54 20.27 16.76
N TRP A 84 -9.29 19.83 16.80
CA TRP A 84 -8.15 20.68 17.21
C TRP A 84 -7.78 21.68 16.10
N SER A 85 -7.91 21.27 14.83
CA SER A 85 -7.82 22.19 13.68
C SER A 85 -8.92 23.27 13.70
N ASN A 86 -10.08 22.99 14.30
CA ASN A 86 -11.17 23.96 14.47
C ASN A 86 -10.92 24.94 15.62
N ILE A 87 -10.15 24.56 16.65
CA ILE A 87 -9.74 25.47 17.74
C ILE A 87 -8.68 26.47 17.23
N ILE A 88 -7.91 26.11 16.20
CA ILE A 88 -6.91 26.98 15.56
C ILE A 88 -7.53 27.88 14.46
N LYS A 89 -8.80 27.66 14.09
CA LYS A 89 -9.56 28.56 13.20
C LYS A 89 -9.96 29.83 13.94
N ASN A 90 -9.23 30.92 13.69
CA ASN A 90 -9.77 32.23 13.94
C ASN A 90 -11.06 32.43 13.14
N LYS A 91 -12.04 33.07 13.80
CA LYS A 91 -13.39 33.32 13.30
C LYS A 91 -13.40 33.84 11.86
N LYS A 92 -14.25 33.20 11.04
CA LYS A 92 -14.70 33.55 9.69
C LYS A 92 -13.69 33.36 8.55
N ASN A 93 -14.02 32.38 7.71
CA ASN A 93 -13.64 32.24 6.30
C ASN A 93 -12.15 32.26 5.97
N ASP A 94 -11.50 31.11 6.08
CA ASP A 94 -10.68 30.58 4.99
C ASP A 94 -10.51 29.06 5.13
N LYS A 95 -10.91 28.31 4.10
CA LYS A 95 -10.89 26.84 4.09
C LYS A 95 -9.50 26.24 3.81
N PHE A 96 -8.49 27.09 3.63
CA PHE A 96 -7.07 26.74 3.41
C PHE A 96 -6.23 27.83 4.08
N TYR A 97 -5.07 27.49 4.62
CA TYR A 97 -4.15 28.49 5.19
C TYR A 97 -3.76 29.53 4.12
N ASN A 98 -4.45 30.67 4.07
CA ASN A 98 -3.98 31.87 3.40
C ASN A 98 -2.97 32.51 4.35
N PHE A 99 -1.68 32.20 4.15
CA PHE A 99 -0.58 32.70 4.97
C PHE A 99 -0.51 34.24 4.87
N PRO A 100 -0.87 34.99 5.93
CA PRO A 100 -0.91 36.45 5.87
C PRO A 100 0.51 37.03 5.89
N LYS A 101 0.67 38.20 5.26
CA LYS A 101 1.95 38.87 4.93
C LYS A 101 2.87 39.26 6.12
N LYS A 102 2.58 38.91 7.39
CA LYS A 102 3.33 39.47 8.54
C LYS A 102 3.25 38.68 9.87
N THR A 103 2.95 37.38 9.88
CA THR A 103 3.11 36.55 11.08
C THR A 103 4.52 35.98 11.19
N LYS A 104 5.06 35.87 12.41
CA LYS A 104 6.38 35.29 12.69
C LYS A 104 6.41 33.87 12.12
N LEU A 105 7.23 33.65 11.07
CA LEU A 105 7.47 32.37 10.38
C LEU A 105 7.56 31.15 11.33
N LEU A 106 8.11 31.37 12.52
CA LEU A 106 8.21 30.40 13.61
C LEU A 106 6.84 29.84 14.07
N ILE A 107 5.84 30.70 14.26
CA ILE A 107 4.49 30.31 14.72
C ILE A 107 3.79 29.46 13.65
N ASP A 108 3.99 29.83 12.38
CA ASP A 108 3.36 29.14 11.26
C ASP A 108 4.03 27.78 10.99
N PHE A 109 5.35 27.69 11.12
CA PHE A 109 6.06 26.41 11.15
C PHE A 109 5.58 25.51 12.28
N LEU A 110 5.45 26.04 13.51
CA LEU A 110 5.07 25.26 14.69
C LEU A 110 3.63 24.75 14.58
N LYS A 111 2.72 25.53 13.98
CA LYS A 111 1.36 25.08 13.66
C LYS A 111 1.35 23.96 12.61
N LEU A 112 2.08 24.13 11.51
CA LEU A 112 2.17 23.10 10.47
C LEU A 112 2.78 21.81 11.04
N PHE A 113 3.79 21.94 11.89
CA PHE A 113 4.39 20.84 12.63
C PHE A 113 3.34 20.14 13.52
N VAL A 114 2.60 20.85 14.37
CA VAL A 114 1.59 20.20 15.21
C VAL A 114 0.52 19.47 14.39
N CYS A 115 0.02 20.08 13.30
CA CYS A 115 -0.97 19.43 12.43
C CYS A 115 -0.40 18.20 11.71
N THR A 116 0.83 18.28 11.19
CA THR A 116 1.43 17.15 10.45
C THR A 116 1.76 15.98 11.37
N TYR A 117 2.33 16.22 12.56
CA TYR A 117 2.83 15.16 13.43
C TYR A 117 1.80 14.67 14.46
N VAL A 118 1.07 15.58 15.11
CA VAL A 118 0.16 15.17 16.20
C VAL A 118 -1.14 14.60 15.65
N GLU A 119 -1.71 15.22 14.60
CA GLU A 119 -2.97 14.73 14.03
C GLU A 119 -2.80 13.47 13.17
N ASN A 120 -1.61 13.25 12.60
CA ASN A 120 -1.33 12.11 11.71
C ASN A 120 -0.27 11.15 12.28
N PHE A 121 -0.11 11.13 13.60
CA PHE A 121 0.94 10.38 14.30
C PHE A 121 1.08 8.93 13.80
N PHE A 122 -0.04 8.18 13.71
CA PHE A 122 0.00 6.79 13.26
C PHE A 122 0.61 6.68 11.86
N SER A 123 0.06 7.36 10.86
CA SER A 123 0.58 7.27 9.49
C SER A 123 2.00 7.80 9.34
N PHE A 124 2.36 8.81 10.15
CA PHE A 124 3.70 9.39 10.15
C PHE A 124 4.75 8.41 10.65
N PHE A 125 4.48 7.68 11.74
CA PHE A 125 5.45 6.79 12.38
C PHE A 125 5.32 5.32 11.95
N PHE A 126 4.14 4.86 11.57
CA PHE A 126 3.90 3.46 11.22
C PHE A 126 4.66 3.03 9.96
N LEU A 127 4.71 3.89 8.93
CA LEU A 127 5.37 3.54 7.66
C LEU A 127 6.91 3.48 7.78
N PRO A 128 7.58 4.47 8.41
CA PRO A 128 8.99 4.33 8.76
C PRO A 128 9.28 3.17 9.71
N PHE A 129 8.37 2.89 10.66
CA PHE A 129 8.51 1.75 11.56
C PHE A 129 8.47 0.42 10.81
N LEU A 130 7.46 0.22 9.95
CA LEU A 130 7.36 -0.94 9.06
C LEU A 130 8.63 -1.08 8.21
N SER A 131 9.08 -0.01 7.56
CA SER A 131 10.33 0.01 6.78
C SER A 131 11.54 -0.45 7.59
N THR A 132 11.63 -0.03 8.86
CA THR A 132 12.73 -0.42 9.74
C THR A 132 12.64 -1.88 10.16
N LEU A 133 11.44 -2.40 10.43
CA LEU A 133 11.23 -3.84 10.67
C LEU A 133 11.63 -4.68 9.46
N LEU A 134 11.25 -4.25 8.25
CA LEU A 134 11.67 -4.89 7.00
C LEU A 134 13.18 -4.89 6.85
N PHE A 135 13.84 -3.76 7.16
CA PHE A 135 15.30 -3.66 7.15
C PHE A 135 15.97 -4.63 8.14
N LEU A 136 15.42 -4.74 9.36
CA LEU A 136 15.97 -5.62 10.39
C LEU A 136 15.78 -7.10 10.06
N LYS A 137 14.63 -7.47 9.47
CA LYS A 137 14.31 -8.85 9.12
C LYS A 137 15.06 -9.33 7.88
N TYR A 138 15.05 -8.53 6.82
CA TYR A 138 15.46 -8.98 5.50
C TYR A 138 16.85 -8.47 5.13
N GLY A 139 17.79 -9.41 4.99
CA GLY A 139 19.19 -9.07 4.70
C GLY A 139 19.42 -8.45 3.31
N ILE A 140 18.46 -8.50 2.39
CA ILE A 140 18.49 -7.78 1.11
C ILE A 140 18.65 -6.27 1.33
N PHE A 141 18.13 -5.70 2.41
CA PHE A 141 18.33 -4.27 2.69
C PHE A 141 19.72 -3.90 3.21
N ARG A 142 20.64 -4.87 3.33
CA ARG A 142 22.07 -4.57 3.59
C ARG A 142 22.73 -3.83 2.42
N TYR A 143 22.21 -3.99 1.20
CA TYR A 143 22.73 -3.30 0.03
C TYR A 143 22.31 -1.83 0.01
N GLU A 144 23.27 -0.94 -0.29
CA GLU A 144 23.11 0.50 -0.17
C GLU A 144 21.94 1.05 -1.01
N ILE A 145 21.71 0.50 -2.20
CA ILE A 145 20.62 0.92 -3.10
C ILE A 145 19.24 0.52 -2.58
N ALA A 146 19.08 -0.72 -2.11
CA ALA A 146 17.81 -1.19 -1.54
C ALA A 146 17.43 -0.39 -0.29
N LYS A 147 18.45 0.00 0.49
CA LYS A 147 18.29 0.88 1.63
C LYS A 147 17.88 2.30 1.21
N LEU A 148 18.55 2.84 0.19
CA LEU A 148 18.27 4.18 -0.34
C LEU A 148 16.85 4.29 -0.92
N SER A 149 16.38 3.25 -1.63
CA SER A 149 15.04 3.23 -2.23
C SER A 149 13.93 3.30 -1.17
N LEU A 150 14.07 2.53 -0.08
CA LEU A 150 13.16 2.57 1.06
C LEU A 150 13.18 3.95 1.74
N ILE A 151 14.35 4.59 1.77
CA ILE A 151 14.50 5.94 2.32
C ILE A 151 13.75 6.98 1.46
N PHE A 152 13.80 6.85 0.14
CA PHE A 152 13.01 7.72 -0.73
C PHE A 152 11.50 7.52 -0.55
N VAL A 153 11.03 6.28 -0.41
CA VAL A 153 9.58 6.03 -0.22
C VAL A 153 9.04 6.71 1.04
N ASN A 154 9.68 6.59 2.20
CA ASN A 154 9.13 7.29 3.38
C ASN A 154 9.33 8.81 3.32
N LEU A 155 10.37 9.31 2.64
CA LEU A 155 10.52 10.75 2.39
C LEU A 155 9.32 11.30 1.60
N PHE A 156 8.91 10.58 0.55
CA PHE A 156 7.75 10.95 -0.27
C PHE A 156 6.45 10.84 0.53
N ALA A 157 6.29 9.79 1.35
CA ALA A 157 5.15 9.63 2.25
C ALA A 157 4.97 10.84 3.16
N ILE A 158 6.04 11.26 3.83
CA ILE A 158 6.01 12.32 4.83
C ILE A 158 5.78 13.68 4.18
N SER A 159 6.47 13.97 3.07
CA SER A 159 6.23 15.19 2.30
C SER A 159 4.78 15.28 1.79
N SER A 160 4.17 14.14 1.47
CA SER A 160 2.77 14.10 1.04
C SER A 160 1.81 14.45 2.16
N VAL A 161 2.06 14.04 3.42
CA VAL A 161 1.27 14.46 4.60
C VAL A 161 1.14 15.98 4.67
N CYS A 162 2.18 16.72 4.27
CA CYS A 162 2.15 18.17 4.23
C CYS A 162 1.20 18.72 3.16
N LEU A 163 1.09 18.05 2.01
CA LEU A 163 0.15 18.42 0.92
C LEU A 163 -1.33 18.32 1.34
N ARG A 164 -1.62 17.67 2.47
CA ARG A 164 -2.96 17.70 3.08
C ARG A 164 -3.36 19.11 3.50
N TYR A 165 -2.41 19.88 4.02
CA TYR A 165 -2.66 21.19 4.66
C TYR A 165 -2.24 22.37 3.78
N VAL A 166 -1.37 22.14 2.81
CA VAL A 166 -0.71 23.17 2.01
C VAL A 166 -0.91 22.93 0.51
N GLN A 167 -1.10 24.03 -0.23
CA GLN A 167 -1.06 24.04 -1.69
C GLN A 167 0.28 24.64 -2.14
N ILE A 168 1.03 23.92 -2.99
CA ILE A 168 2.38 24.30 -3.44
C ILE A 168 2.44 24.25 -4.97
N ASN A 169 3.25 25.09 -5.61
CA ASN A 169 3.59 24.92 -7.02
C ASN A 169 4.33 23.58 -7.24
N ILE A 170 3.94 22.82 -8.28
CA ILE A 170 4.59 21.55 -8.64
C ILE A 170 6.10 21.72 -8.81
N LEU A 171 6.54 22.82 -9.43
CA LEU A 171 7.97 23.04 -9.70
C LEU A 171 8.75 23.22 -8.39
N SER A 172 8.21 23.99 -7.45
CA SER A 172 8.80 24.16 -6.11
C SER A 172 8.81 22.85 -5.32
N TYR A 173 7.77 22.03 -5.47
CA TYR A 173 7.69 20.71 -4.85
C TYR A 173 8.77 19.76 -5.41
N ILE A 174 8.97 19.72 -6.73
CA ILE A 174 10.02 18.93 -7.37
C ILE A 174 11.41 19.42 -6.95
N LEU A 175 11.65 20.73 -6.95
CA LEU A 175 12.92 21.31 -6.52
C LEU A 175 13.23 20.97 -5.05
N CYS A 176 12.22 21.02 -4.16
CA CYS A 176 12.35 20.60 -2.77
C CYS A 176 12.81 19.13 -2.69
N HIS A 177 12.20 18.24 -3.47
CA HIS A 177 12.55 16.83 -3.49
C HIS A 177 13.94 16.54 -4.07
N ILE A 178 14.36 17.28 -5.09
CA ILE A 178 15.74 17.20 -5.61
C ILE A 178 16.76 17.67 -4.56
N SER A 179 16.44 18.72 -3.79
CA SER A 179 17.31 19.16 -2.70
C SER A 179 17.41 18.11 -1.57
N LEU A 180 16.28 17.47 -1.22
CA LEU A 180 16.25 16.39 -0.24
C LEU A 180 17.01 15.16 -0.73
N PHE A 181 16.98 14.85 -2.03
CA PHE A 181 17.78 13.79 -2.63
C PHE A 181 19.29 14.03 -2.40
N ALA A 182 19.78 15.24 -2.68
CA ALA A 182 21.20 15.59 -2.47
C ALA A 182 21.62 15.46 -0.99
N VAL A 183 20.79 15.95 -0.07
CA VAL A 183 21.03 15.83 1.38
C VAL A 183 21.02 14.36 1.82
N THR A 184 20.08 13.57 1.30
CA THR A 184 19.94 12.14 1.63
C THR A 184 21.17 11.35 1.20
N LEU A 185 21.71 11.62 0.00
CA LEU A 185 22.96 11.02 -0.47
C LEU A 185 24.16 11.41 0.41
N ALA A 186 24.26 12.69 0.80
CA ALA A 186 25.34 13.18 1.65
C ALA A 186 25.35 12.50 3.04
N ILE A 187 24.16 12.22 3.60
CA ILE A 187 24.01 11.58 4.91
C ILE A 187 24.32 10.08 4.84
N ILE A 188 23.78 9.37 3.84
CA ILE A 188 23.89 7.90 3.76
C ILE A 188 25.28 7.45 3.26
N LYS A 189 26.02 8.33 2.58
CA LYS A 189 27.35 8.05 2.00
C LYS A 189 27.35 6.79 1.12
N VAL A 190 26.47 6.80 0.12
CA VAL A 190 26.35 5.72 -0.86
C VAL A 190 27.58 5.73 -1.78
N LYS A 191 28.21 4.56 -1.98
CA LYS A 191 29.39 4.38 -2.85
C LYS A 191 29.04 4.27 -4.33
N GLU A 192 27.76 4.06 -4.63
CA GLU A 192 27.25 3.87 -5.99
C GLU A 192 27.26 5.15 -6.82
N ASN A 193 27.18 4.98 -8.14
CA ASN A 193 27.13 6.10 -9.08
C ASN A 193 25.88 6.96 -8.81
N VAL A 194 26.11 8.26 -8.57
CA VAL A 194 25.06 9.26 -8.33
C VAL A 194 23.99 9.25 -9.43
N PHE A 195 24.38 8.98 -10.68
CA PHE A 195 23.43 8.89 -11.80
C PHE A 195 22.41 7.75 -11.63
N ILE A 196 22.86 6.57 -11.17
CA ILE A 196 22.00 5.42 -10.91
C ILE A 196 21.06 5.73 -9.73
N CYS A 197 21.60 6.33 -8.66
CA CYS A 197 20.80 6.77 -7.52
C CYS A 197 19.73 7.80 -7.93
N PHE A 198 20.07 8.72 -8.83
CA PHE A 198 19.14 9.73 -9.34
C PHE A 198 18.05 9.13 -10.23
N LEU A 199 18.40 8.20 -11.12
CA LEU A 199 17.42 7.48 -11.94
C LEU A 199 16.42 6.74 -11.04
N LEU A 200 16.93 6.00 -10.05
CA LEU A 200 16.10 5.29 -9.08
C LEU A 200 15.17 6.24 -8.32
N PHE A 201 15.70 7.35 -7.84
CA PHE A 201 14.93 8.40 -7.20
C PHE A 201 13.78 8.89 -8.10
N MET A 202 14.07 9.22 -9.36
CA MET A 202 13.07 9.71 -10.31
C MET A 202 11.97 8.67 -10.61
N VAL A 203 12.34 7.40 -10.75
CA VAL A 203 11.37 6.32 -11.01
C VAL A 203 10.44 6.13 -9.80
N ILE A 204 11.00 6.04 -8.59
CA ILE A 204 10.19 5.87 -7.36
C ILE A 204 9.33 7.12 -7.12
N PHE A 205 9.90 8.32 -7.30
CA PHE A 205 9.18 9.59 -7.16
C PHE A 205 7.98 9.65 -8.09
N THR A 206 8.21 9.36 -9.37
CA THR A 206 7.17 9.43 -10.41
C THR A 206 6.07 8.41 -10.14
N PHE A 207 6.43 7.16 -9.84
CA PHE A 207 5.46 6.12 -9.56
C PHE A 207 4.61 6.42 -8.32
N TYR A 208 5.26 6.79 -7.21
CA TYR A 208 4.58 7.10 -5.96
C TYR A 208 3.53 8.22 -6.15
N HIS A 209 3.91 9.31 -6.83
CA HIS A 209 3.01 10.45 -7.02
C HIS A 209 1.92 10.18 -8.07
N ILE A 210 2.21 9.44 -9.14
CA ILE A 210 1.18 9.00 -10.09
C ILE A 210 0.13 8.16 -9.37
N LEU A 211 0.58 7.18 -8.56
CA LEU A 211 -0.32 6.32 -7.80
C LEU A 211 -1.15 7.14 -6.80
N LEU A 212 -0.52 8.07 -6.09
CA LEU A 212 -1.20 8.97 -5.15
C LEU A 212 -2.31 9.76 -5.83
N ILE A 213 -1.99 10.44 -6.93
CA ILE A 213 -2.95 11.24 -7.69
C ILE A 213 -4.06 10.34 -8.25
N ALA A 214 -3.71 9.21 -8.88
CA ALA A 214 -4.65 8.29 -9.49
C ALA A 214 -5.71 7.82 -8.49
N ILE A 215 -5.29 7.44 -7.29
CA ILE A 215 -6.17 6.98 -6.20
C ILE A 215 -7.21 8.05 -5.86
N PHE A 216 -6.79 9.31 -5.69
CA PHE A 216 -7.73 10.38 -5.34
C PHE A 216 -8.70 10.74 -6.46
N CYS A 217 -8.20 10.75 -7.69
CA CYS A 217 -9.00 11.07 -8.86
C CYS A 217 -10.04 9.98 -9.15
N LEU A 218 -9.61 8.71 -9.16
CA LEU A 218 -10.48 7.56 -9.48
C LEU A 218 -11.49 7.29 -8.36
N ALA A 219 -11.10 7.51 -7.11
CA ALA A 219 -11.98 7.33 -5.97
C ALA A 219 -12.96 8.48 -5.74
N ASN A 220 -13.04 9.48 -6.65
CA ASN A 220 -13.95 10.62 -6.51
C ASN A 220 -13.83 11.33 -5.14
N LYS A 221 -12.64 11.36 -4.53
CA LYS A 221 -12.41 11.91 -3.16
C LYS A 221 -13.14 11.17 -2.03
N VAL A 222 -13.56 9.92 -2.25
CA VAL A 222 -14.09 9.03 -1.20
C VAL A 222 -12.99 8.59 -0.23
N PHE A 223 -11.76 8.47 -0.73
CA PHE A 223 -10.63 8.16 0.13
C PHE A 223 -10.23 9.31 1.03
N SER A 224 -9.99 8.97 2.30
CA SER A 224 -9.22 9.84 3.17
C SER A 224 -7.82 10.05 2.57
N PHE A 225 -7.25 11.23 2.81
CA PHE A 225 -5.93 11.56 2.32
C PHE A 225 -4.87 10.53 2.77
N MET A 226 -5.01 10.08 4.01
CA MET A 226 -4.05 9.16 4.62
C MET A 226 -4.12 7.77 4.00
N ASN A 227 -5.30 7.35 3.52
CA ASN A 227 -5.48 6.09 2.81
C ASN A 227 -4.73 6.11 1.47
N GLY A 228 -4.80 7.23 0.74
CA GLY A 228 -4.04 7.40 -0.51
C GLY A 228 -2.54 7.36 -0.27
N VAL A 229 -2.04 8.06 0.74
CA VAL A 229 -0.61 8.00 1.13
C VAL A 229 -0.18 6.58 1.45
N LEU A 230 -0.97 5.86 2.25
CA LEU A 230 -0.65 4.48 2.63
C LEU A 230 -0.54 3.56 1.42
N ILE A 231 -1.54 3.56 0.53
CA ILE A 231 -1.54 2.71 -0.66
C ILE A 231 -0.38 3.09 -1.58
N SER A 232 -0.08 4.38 -1.74
CA SER A 232 1.06 4.83 -2.53
C SER A 232 2.39 4.38 -1.95
N THR A 233 2.56 4.42 -0.64
CA THR A 233 3.78 3.92 0.01
C THR A 233 3.95 2.42 -0.14
N ILE A 234 2.90 1.64 0.11
CA ILE A 234 2.94 0.19 -0.06
C ILE A 234 3.26 -0.14 -1.53
N GLY A 235 2.54 0.47 -2.48
CA GLY A 235 2.80 0.28 -3.90
C GLY A 235 4.24 0.64 -4.29
N ALA A 236 4.77 1.74 -3.75
CA ALA A 236 6.15 2.16 -4.02
C ALA A 236 7.17 1.19 -3.40
N ILE A 237 6.94 0.66 -2.19
CA ILE A 237 7.78 -0.41 -1.60
C ILE A 237 7.82 -1.61 -2.56
N PHE A 238 6.67 -2.07 -3.05
CA PHE A 238 6.64 -3.17 -4.03
C PHE A 238 7.41 -2.84 -5.31
N LEU A 239 7.28 -1.61 -5.83
CA LEU A 239 8.07 -1.16 -6.96
C LEU A 239 9.57 -1.18 -6.65
N THR A 240 10.01 -0.68 -5.48
CA THR A 240 11.43 -0.65 -5.12
C THR A 240 12.04 -2.05 -5.12
N ILE A 241 11.28 -3.03 -4.66
CA ILE A 241 11.71 -4.43 -4.63
C ILE A 241 11.87 -4.96 -6.06
N SER A 242 10.94 -4.64 -6.94
CA SER A 242 11.07 -5.04 -8.34
C SER A 242 12.17 -4.31 -9.12
N LEU A 243 12.39 -3.02 -8.84
CA LEU A 243 13.47 -2.26 -9.46
C LEU A 243 14.82 -2.74 -8.97
N TYR A 244 14.92 -3.06 -7.67
CA TYR A 244 16.12 -3.70 -7.12
C TYR A 244 16.44 -4.99 -7.87
N SER A 245 15.42 -5.81 -8.13
CA SER A 245 15.57 -7.05 -8.86
C SER A 245 16.02 -6.82 -10.32
N LEU A 246 15.61 -5.72 -10.97
CA LEU A 246 15.98 -5.36 -12.34
C LEU A 246 17.34 -4.65 -12.49
N THR A 247 17.77 -3.91 -11.48
CA THR A 247 18.93 -2.99 -11.56
C THR A 247 20.24 -3.64 -11.09
N TYR A 248 20.16 -4.78 -10.41
CA TYR A 248 21.31 -5.41 -9.77
C TYR A 248 22.19 -6.25 -10.72
N ASP A 249 21.78 -6.48 -11.96
CA ASP A 249 22.67 -7.04 -13.01
C ASP A 249 23.93 -6.18 -13.25
N TYR A 250 23.90 -4.91 -12.82
CA TYR A 250 24.95 -3.92 -13.06
C TYR A 250 25.90 -3.67 -11.86
N LEU A 251 25.72 -4.33 -10.71
CA LEU A 251 26.42 -3.97 -9.46
C LEU A 251 27.22 -5.11 -8.83
N ASN A 252 28.39 -5.44 -9.38
CA ASN A 252 29.47 -6.31 -8.86
C ASN A 252 29.13 -7.72 -8.32
N ILE A 253 27.88 -8.03 -8.01
CA ILE A 253 27.29 -9.31 -7.64
C ILE A 253 26.05 -9.40 -8.54
N LYS A 254 25.83 -10.49 -9.27
CA LYS A 254 24.64 -10.61 -10.13
C LYS A 254 23.51 -11.26 -9.33
N VAL A 255 22.44 -10.52 -9.06
CA VAL A 255 21.18 -11.06 -8.52
C VAL A 255 20.27 -11.25 -9.70
N PHE A 256 19.97 -12.50 -10.04
CA PHE A 256 19.04 -12.81 -11.10
C PHE A 256 17.63 -12.90 -10.52
N PRO A 257 16.76 -11.91 -10.80
CA PRO A 257 15.35 -12.05 -10.47
C PRO A 257 14.79 -13.24 -11.23
N GLY A 258 14.05 -14.10 -10.54
CA GLY A 258 13.28 -15.13 -11.23
C GLY A 258 12.34 -14.49 -12.28
N PRO A 259 12.09 -15.15 -13.42
CA PRO A 259 11.26 -14.61 -14.51
C PRO A 259 9.84 -14.23 -14.04
N PHE A 260 9.36 -14.88 -12.98
CA PHE A 260 8.12 -14.52 -12.31
C PHE A 260 8.10 -13.08 -11.78
N PHE A 261 9.15 -12.63 -11.09
CA PHE A 261 9.22 -11.31 -10.48
C PHE A 261 9.31 -10.19 -11.51
N LEU A 262 10.07 -10.44 -12.56
CA LEU A 262 10.23 -9.51 -13.67
C LEU A 262 8.90 -9.26 -14.41
N ILE A 263 8.13 -10.31 -14.69
CA ILE A 263 6.83 -10.14 -15.33
C ILE A 263 5.83 -9.45 -14.41
N LEU A 264 5.79 -9.86 -13.14
CA LEU A 264 4.90 -9.26 -12.15
C LEU A 264 5.17 -7.77 -11.97
N SER A 265 6.44 -7.38 -11.90
CA SER A 265 6.81 -5.98 -11.74
C SER A 265 6.38 -5.11 -12.91
N LYS A 266 6.61 -5.58 -14.14
CA LYS A 266 6.14 -4.94 -15.37
C LYS A 266 4.60 -4.86 -15.42
N LEU A 267 3.90 -5.90 -14.94
CA LEU A 267 2.44 -5.89 -14.82
C LEU A 267 1.94 -4.83 -13.83
N ILE A 268 2.55 -4.73 -12.65
CA ILE A 268 2.20 -3.72 -11.65
C ILE A 268 2.48 -2.32 -12.18
N LEU A 269 3.65 -2.09 -12.78
CA LEU A 269 4.03 -0.79 -13.33
C LEU A 269 3.08 -0.36 -14.45
N SER A 270 2.78 -1.26 -15.40
CA SER A 270 1.84 -0.96 -16.49
C SER A 270 0.43 -0.70 -15.96
N THR A 271 -0.02 -1.40 -14.92
CA THR A 271 -1.33 -1.17 -14.29
C THR A 271 -1.40 0.20 -13.63
N ALA A 272 -0.35 0.62 -12.93
CA ALA A 272 -0.28 1.94 -12.30
C ALA A 272 -0.24 3.07 -13.35
N LEU A 273 0.54 2.90 -14.42
CA LEU A 273 0.60 3.87 -15.53
C LEU A 273 -0.75 3.98 -16.24
N TYR A 274 -1.40 2.84 -16.53
CA TYR A 274 -2.73 2.81 -17.12
C TYR A 274 -3.77 3.49 -16.22
N GLY A 275 -3.78 3.19 -14.91
CA GLY A 275 -4.66 3.83 -13.95
C GLY A 275 -4.43 5.34 -13.84
N GLY A 276 -3.18 5.78 -13.80
CA GLY A 276 -2.82 7.21 -13.80
C GLY A 276 -3.24 7.94 -15.08
N TYR A 277 -3.07 7.30 -16.23
CA TYR A 277 -3.55 7.83 -17.51
C TYR A 277 -5.08 7.97 -17.52
N CYS A 278 -5.81 6.95 -17.06
CA CYS A 278 -7.27 6.99 -16.95
C CYS A 278 -7.75 8.12 -16.01
N ALA A 279 -7.08 8.27 -14.86
CA ALA A 279 -7.37 9.32 -13.90
C ALA A 279 -7.23 10.73 -14.51
N TYR A 280 -6.18 10.97 -15.29
CA TYR A 280 -5.95 12.25 -15.97
C TYR A 280 -7.09 12.61 -16.93
N PHE A 281 -7.55 11.64 -17.75
CA PHE A 281 -8.64 11.89 -18.70
C PHE A 281 -10.02 12.05 -18.04
N ILE A 282 -10.24 11.43 -16.89
CA ILE A 282 -11.46 11.64 -16.10
C ILE A 282 -11.53 13.08 -15.57
N GLN A 283 -10.39 13.68 -15.19
CA GLN A 283 -10.35 15.05 -14.65
C GLN A 283 -10.55 16.13 -15.72
N ASN A 284 -9.98 15.95 -16.92
CA ASN A 284 -10.02 16.93 -18.01
C ASN A 284 -11.28 16.74 -18.88
N GLY A 285 -12.44 16.89 -18.26
CA GLY A 285 -13.76 16.46 -18.75
C GLY A 285 -14.42 17.28 -19.86
N ASP A 286 -13.71 18.23 -20.48
CA ASP A 286 -14.34 19.18 -21.42
C ASP A 286 -14.70 18.56 -22.78
N GLU A 287 -14.12 17.41 -23.17
CA GLU A 287 -14.44 16.70 -24.42
C GLU A 287 -14.73 15.20 -24.21
N LYS A 288 -15.95 14.89 -23.73
CA LYS A 288 -16.40 13.51 -23.45
C LYS A 288 -16.25 12.52 -24.63
N LYS A 289 -16.30 12.96 -25.89
CA LYS A 289 -16.15 12.06 -27.06
C LYS A 289 -14.68 11.73 -27.37
N GLN A 290 -13.78 12.71 -27.30
CA GLN A 290 -12.35 12.53 -27.59
C GLN A 290 -11.67 11.69 -26.49
N ASN A 291 -12.07 11.88 -25.23
CA ASN A 291 -11.56 11.12 -24.08
C ASN A 291 -11.91 9.63 -24.17
N LYS A 292 -13.07 9.25 -24.72
CA LYS A 292 -13.45 7.83 -24.92
C LYS A 292 -12.48 7.09 -25.83
N ARG A 293 -12.14 7.68 -26.99
CA ARG A 293 -11.20 7.06 -27.96
C ARG A 293 -9.82 6.88 -27.33
N LYS A 294 -9.33 7.86 -26.57
CA LYS A 294 -8.03 7.80 -25.88
C LYS A 294 -7.98 6.73 -24.79
N ILE A 295 -9.06 6.57 -24.00
CA ILE A 295 -9.15 5.51 -22.99
C ILE A 295 -9.17 4.13 -23.66
N ILE A 296 -9.97 3.94 -24.71
CA ILE A 296 -10.02 2.67 -25.46
C ILE A 296 -8.64 2.29 -26.01
N ILE A 297 -7.96 3.24 -26.68
CA ILE A 297 -6.61 3.03 -27.21
C ILE A 297 -5.61 2.66 -26.10
N SER A 298 -5.66 3.37 -24.97
CA SER A 298 -4.80 3.07 -23.82
C SER A 298 -5.06 1.68 -23.26
N THR A 299 -6.32 1.25 -23.17
CA THR A 299 -6.69 -0.12 -22.76
C THR A 299 -6.09 -1.16 -23.70
N PHE A 300 -6.16 -0.94 -25.02
CA PHE A 300 -5.54 -1.84 -26.00
C PHE A 300 -4.02 -1.90 -25.84
N PHE A 301 -3.34 -0.76 -25.69
CA PHE A 301 -1.90 -0.72 -25.44
C PHE A 301 -1.53 -1.45 -24.15
N PHE A 302 -2.30 -1.26 -23.08
CA PHE A 302 -2.10 -1.95 -21.81
C PHE A 302 -2.18 -3.48 -21.98
N PHE A 303 -3.23 -4.00 -22.64
CA PHE A 303 -3.36 -5.44 -22.86
C PHE A 303 -2.27 -5.97 -23.80
N PHE A 304 -1.96 -5.27 -24.89
CA PHE A 304 -0.94 -5.69 -25.84
C PHE A 304 0.45 -5.75 -25.18
N TYR A 305 0.81 -4.73 -24.39
CA TYR A 305 2.06 -4.71 -23.62
C TYR A 305 2.14 -5.88 -22.64
N ASN A 306 1.06 -6.17 -21.90
CA ASN A 306 1.07 -7.25 -20.91
C ASN A 306 1.05 -8.65 -21.53
N ILE A 307 0.38 -8.84 -22.66
CA ILE A 307 0.47 -10.07 -23.46
C ILE A 307 1.91 -10.24 -23.93
N TYR A 308 2.50 -9.20 -24.52
CA TYR A 308 3.90 -9.22 -24.96
C TYR A 308 4.84 -9.57 -23.79
N ASN A 309 4.68 -8.91 -22.64
CA ASN A 309 5.44 -9.15 -21.43
C ASN A 309 5.38 -10.62 -20.97
N PHE A 310 4.19 -11.24 -21.04
CA PHE A 310 3.99 -12.63 -20.65
C PHE A 310 4.69 -13.64 -21.57
N PHE A 311 4.73 -13.36 -22.88
CA PHE A 311 5.35 -14.25 -23.88
C PHE A 311 6.84 -13.96 -24.15
N PHE A 312 7.36 -12.84 -23.66
CA PHE A 312 8.75 -12.46 -23.88
C PHE A 312 9.70 -13.45 -23.18
N LYS A 313 10.77 -13.83 -23.87
CA LYS A 313 11.83 -14.62 -23.26
C LYS A 313 12.60 -13.73 -22.30
N GLU A 314 12.57 -14.09 -21.03
CA GLU A 314 13.47 -13.50 -20.07
C GLU A 314 14.70 -14.39 -19.94
N TYR A 315 15.85 -13.79 -20.21
CA TYR A 315 17.12 -14.47 -20.09
C TYR A 315 17.50 -14.52 -18.61
N ASN A 316 17.26 -15.66 -17.96
CA ASN A 316 18.04 -16.00 -16.78
C ASN A 316 19.46 -16.29 -17.27
N ILE A 317 20.39 -15.36 -17.06
CA ILE A 317 21.76 -15.46 -17.60
C ILE A 317 22.52 -16.67 -16.99
N GLY A 318 22.05 -17.24 -15.87
CA GLY A 318 22.55 -18.51 -15.30
C GLY A 318 22.01 -19.79 -15.96
N ASN A 319 21.08 -19.69 -16.93
CA ASN A 319 20.59 -20.82 -17.71
C ASN A 319 20.67 -20.44 -19.19
N ILE A 320 21.70 -20.95 -19.88
CA ILE A 320 22.04 -20.68 -21.29
C ILE A 320 20.83 -20.87 -22.24
N ASN A 321 19.80 -21.61 -21.79
CA ASN A 321 18.51 -21.71 -22.44
C ASN A 321 17.47 -20.81 -21.74
N GLY A 322 17.29 -19.58 -22.22
CA GLY A 322 16.19 -18.71 -21.78
C GLY A 322 14.84 -19.42 -21.90
N ARG A 323 14.17 -19.65 -20.77
CA ARG A 323 12.81 -20.24 -20.72
C ARG A 323 11.79 -19.10 -20.73
N LYS A 324 10.70 -19.26 -21.48
CA LYS A 324 9.58 -18.31 -21.37
C LYS A 324 8.96 -18.50 -20.00
N PHE A 325 8.49 -17.42 -19.39
CA PHE A 325 7.70 -17.53 -18.16
C PHE A 325 6.48 -18.41 -18.34
N VAL A 326 5.86 -18.38 -19.52
CA VAL A 326 4.77 -19.30 -19.88
C VAL A 326 5.19 -20.76 -19.69
N ASP A 327 6.41 -21.13 -20.11
CA ASP A 327 6.90 -22.50 -19.96
C ASP A 327 7.08 -22.86 -18.49
N TYR A 328 7.58 -21.92 -17.68
CA TYR A 328 7.71 -22.07 -16.24
C TYR A 328 6.34 -22.20 -15.55
N ALA A 329 5.40 -21.30 -15.82
CA ALA A 329 4.04 -21.34 -15.28
C ALA A 329 3.30 -22.63 -15.70
N MET A 330 3.41 -23.03 -16.96
CA MET A 330 2.83 -24.28 -17.46
C MET A 330 3.47 -25.51 -16.82
N SER A 331 4.79 -25.50 -16.59
CA SER A 331 5.46 -26.59 -15.87
C SER A 331 4.98 -26.71 -14.43
N LEU A 332 4.74 -25.58 -13.77
CA LEU A 332 4.26 -25.51 -12.39
C LEU A 332 2.80 -25.97 -12.29
N ILE A 333 1.95 -25.60 -13.26
CA ILE A 333 0.56 -26.07 -13.36
C ILE A 333 0.49 -27.58 -13.65
N ARG A 334 1.39 -28.10 -14.49
CA ARG A 334 1.40 -29.50 -14.94
C ARG A 334 1.90 -30.49 -13.88
N MET A 335 2.47 -30.03 -12.77
CA MET A 335 2.77 -30.90 -11.64
C MET A 335 1.47 -31.47 -11.05
N ASN A 336 1.36 -32.81 -10.95
CA ASN A 336 0.11 -33.50 -10.60
C ASN A 336 -0.55 -32.96 -9.31
N ASP A 337 0.23 -32.67 -8.26
CA ASP A 337 -0.30 -32.14 -7.01
C ASP A 337 -0.90 -30.72 -7.15
N ASN A 338 -0.30 -29.90 -8.02
CA ASN A 338 -0.72 -28.52 -8.23
C ASN A 338 -2.03 -28.47 -9.02
N PHE A 339 -2.21 -29.37 -9.99
CA PHE A 339 -3.46 -29.48 -10.74
C PHE A 339 -4.64 -29.82 -9.82
N ILE A 340 -4.46 -30.76 -8.88
CA ILE A 340 -5.50 -31.14 -7.91
C ILE A 340 -5.88 -29.93 -7.03
N LEU A 341 -4.88 -29.18 -6.55
CA LEU A 341 -5.12 -27.98 -5.75
C LEU A 341 -5.88 -26.90 -6.53
N ILE A 342 -5.49 -26.64 -7.79
CA ILE A 342 -6.17 -25.67 -8.67
C ILE A 342 -7.61 -26.11 -8.93
N ALA A 343 -7.83 -27.39 -9.27
CA ALA A 343 -9.17 -27.93 -9.48
C ALA A 343 -10.03 -27.82 -8.22
N SER A 344 -9.45 -28.07 -7.04
CA SER A 344 -10.11 -27.92 -5.74
C SER A 344 -10.51 -26.47 -5.47
N TRP A 345 -9.62 -25.50 -5.74
CA TRP A 345 -9.95 -24.07 -5.63
C TRP A 345 -11.11 -23.66 -6.53
N PHE A 346 -11.12 -24.11 -7.79
CA PHE A 346 -12.24 -23.84 -8.70
C PHE A 346 -13.54 -24.45 -8.20
N PHE A 347 -13.51 -25.72 -7.79
CA PHE A 347 -14.67 -26.42 -7.27
C PHE A 347 -15.26 -25.72 -6.03
N ILE A 348 -14.43 -25.41 -5.04
CA ILE A 348 -14.83 -24.71 -3.81
C ILE A 348 -15.40 -23.33 -4.15
N THR A 349 -14.74 -22.59 -5.05
CA THR A 349 -15.19 -21.25 -5.47
C THR A 349 -16.55 -21.31 -6.15
N ILE A 350 -16.78 -22.26 -7.06
CA ILE A 350 -18.07 -22.45 -7.73
C ILE A 350 -19.17 -22.79 -6.72
N LEU A 351 -18.92 -23.73 -5.80
CA LEU A 351 -19.87 -24.06 -4.74
C LEU A 351 -20.22 -22.86 -3.86
N TYR A 352 -19.21 -22.08 -3.45
CA TYR A 352 -19.40 -20.87 -2.66
C TYR A 352 -20.18 -19.79 -3.42
N LEU A 353 -19.93 -19.61 -4.72
CA LEU A 353 -20.68 -18.66 -5.54
C LEU A 353 -22.16 -19.07 -5.67
N ILE A 354 -22.45 -20.36 -5.84
CA ILE A 354 -23.83 -20.88 -5.85
C ILE A 354 -24.49 -20.61 -4.49
N PHE A 355 -23.80 -20.90 -3.39
CA PHE A 355 -24.29 -20.67 -2.03
C PHE A 355 -24.55 -19.19 -1.74
N ILE A 356 -23.62 -18.29 -2.10
CA ILE A 356 -23.78 -16.84 -1.95
C ILE A 356 -24.95 -16.33 -2.81
N ASN A 357 -25.11 -16.83 -4.03
CA ASN A 357 -26.25 -16.47 -4.88
C ASN A 357 -27.58 -16.90 -4.25
N PHE A 358 -27.62 -18.05 -3.57
CA PHE A 358 -28.79 -18.49 -2.82
C PHE A 358 -29.08 -17.59 -1.59
N LEU A 359 -28.05 -17.22 -0.82
CA LEU A 359 -28.19 -16.31 0.33
C LEU A 359 -28.67 -14.91 -0.08
N THR A 360 -28.13 -14.37 -1.17
CA THR A 360 -28.52 -13.06 -1.70
C THR A 360 -29.97 -13.07 -2.19
N LYS A 361 -30.44 -14.16 -2.84
CA LYS A 361 -31.86 -14.35 -3.19
C LYS A 361 -32.78 -14.36 -1.96
N LYS A 362 -32.33 -14.94 -0.84
CA LYS A 362 -33.05 -14.95 0.44
C LYS A 362 -33.02 -13.61 1.19
N ARG A 363 -32.48 -12.53 0.59
CA ARG A 363 -32.30 -11.22 1.23
C ARG A 363 -31.55 -11.32 2.57
N ALA A 364 -30.60 -12.24 2.66
CA ALA A 364 -29.71 -12.34 3.82
C ALA A 364 -28.98 -11.00 4.04
N ASN A 365 -28.69 -10.66 5.29
CA ASN A 365 -28.03 -9.40 5.59
C ASN A 365 -26.62 -9.35 4.93
N LEU A 366 -26.33 -8.24 4.25
CA LEU A 366 -25.11 -8.00 3.47
C LEU A 366 -23.83 -8.21 4.28
N ILE A 367 -23.86 -7.97 5.60
CA ILE A 367 -22.72 -8.25 6.49
C ILE A 367 -22.36 -9.74 6.45
N TYR A 368 -23.34 -10.65 6.56
CA TYR A 368 -23.08 -12.10 6.52
C TYR A 368 -22.58 -12.54 5.15
N VAL A 369 -23.17 -12.01 4.07
CA VAL A 369 -22.73 -12.31 2.70
C VAL A 369 -21.26 -11.93 2.50
N ARG A 370 -20.83 -10.77 3.00
CA ARG A 370 -19.42 -10.37 2.93
C ARG A 370 -18.48 -11.31 3.70
N LYS A 371 -18.87 -11.78 4.88
CA LYS A 371 -18.03 -12.70 5.66
C LYS A 371 -17.86 -14.06 4.98
N HIS A 372 -18.80 -14.51 4.15
CA HIS A 372 -18.58 -15.70 3.31
C HIS A 372 -17.50 -15.52 2.25
N TYR A 373 -17.28 -14.31 1.73
CA TYR A 373 -16.12 -14.03 0.86
C TYR A 373 -14.80 -14.08 1.62
N HIS A 374 -14.77 -13.59 2.87
CA HIS A 374 -13.59 -13.69 3.74
C HIS A 374 -13.27 -15.16 4.01
N PHE A 375 -14.29 -15.96 4.29
CA PHE A 375 -14.13 -17.39 4.52
C PHE A 375 -13.71 -18.15 3.24
N LEU A 376 -14.23 -17.80 2.07
CA LEU A 376 -13.78 -18.39 0.80
C LEU A 376 -12.29 -18.14 0.55
N LEU A 377 -11.84 -16.90 0.75
CA LEU A 377 -10.43 -16.55 0.64
C LEU A 377 -9.59 -17.34 1.67
N PHE A 378 -10.03 -17.37 2.92
CA PHE A 378 -9.39 -18.13 4.00
C PHE A 378 -9.20 -19.61 3.66
N LEU A 379 -10.27 -20.27 3.19
CA LEU A 379 -10.25 -21.69 2.87
C LEU A 379 -9.28 -21.98 1.72
N ASN A 380 -9.36 -21.23 0.61
CA ASN A 380 -8.48 -21.44 -0.53
C ASN A 380 -7.01 -21.18 -0.19
N THR A 381 -6.73 -20.12 0.58
CA THR A 381 -5.36 -19.80 1.01
C THR A 381 -4.80 -20.87 1.95
N ASN A 382 -5.58 -21.33 2.94
CA ASN A 382 -5.12 -22.38 3.87
C ASN A 382 -4.93 -23.74 3.20
N LEU A 383 -5.75 -24.09 2.21
CA LEU A 383 -5.52 -25.30 1.41
C LEU A 383 -4.14 -25.26 0.73
N ALA A 384 -3.71 -24.09 0.27
CA ALA A 384 -2.36 -23.92 -0.28
C ALA A 384 -1.27 -24.14 0.77
N PHE A 385 -1.47 -23.61 1.97
CA PHE A 385 -0.53 -23.76 3.08
C PHE A 385 -0.41 -25.21 3.53
N TRP A 386 -1.53 -25.92 3.69
CA TRP A 386 -1.53 -27.34 4.05
C TRP A 386 -0.94 -28.23 2.96
N ALA A 387 -1.15 -27.88 1.68
CA ALA A 387 -0.51 -28.57 0.57
C ALA A 387 0.98 -28.22 0.39
N GLY A 388 1.51 -27.27 1.17
CA GLY A 388 2.88 -26.77 1.03
C GLY A 388 3.15 -26.04 -0.29
N LYS A 389 2.12 -25.65 -1.04
CA LYS A 389 2.24 -25.05 -2.38
C LYS A 389 2.13 -23.53 -2.34
N VAL A 390 2.93 -22.90 -1.47
CA VAL A 390 2.90 -21.43 -1.27
C VAL A 390 3.42 -20.66 -2.49
N GLU A 391 4.36 -21.23 -3.24
CA GLU A 391 4.84 -20.68 -4.51
C GLU A 391 3.68 -20.53 -5.52
N LEU A 392 2.88 -21.59 -5.70
CA LEU A 392 1.70 -21.56 -6.57
C LEU A 392 0.68 -20.51 -6.12
N LEU A 393 0.39 -20.48 -4.81
CA LEU A 393 -0.52 -19.47 -4.23
C LEU A 393 -0.03 -18.05 -4.51
N THR A 394 1.25 -17.79 -4.29
CA THR A 394 1.85 -16.46 -4.50
C THR A 394 1.70 -16.05 -5.96
N ILE A 395 2.06 -16.93 -6.90
CA ILE A 395 1.90 -16.70 -8.34
C ILE A 395 0.46 -16.36 -8.68
N VAL A 396 -0.49 -17.16 -8.20
CA VAL A 396 -1.92 -16.96 -8.48
C VAL A 396 -2.41 -15.62 -7.91
N LEU A 397 -2.11 -15.30 -6.66
CA LEU A 397 -2.50 -14.02 -6.04
C LEU A 397 -1.87 -12.81 -6.74
N SER A 398 -0.62 -12.94 -7.20
CA SER A 398 0.09 -11.92 -7.99
C SER A 398 -0.59 -11.59 -9.32
N PHE A 399 -1.39 -12.49 -9.88
CA PHE A 399 -2.23 -12.21 -11.06
C PHE A 399 -3.64 -11.74 -10.69
N ILE A 400 -4.26 -12.36 -9.67
CA ILE A 400 -5.64 -12.03 -9.28
C ILE A 400 -5.73 -10.59 -8.77
N LEU A 401 -4.76 -10.10 -7.99
CA LEU A 401 -4.82 -8.74 -7.43
C LEU A 401 -4.77 -7.63 -8.51
N PRO A 402 -3.79 -7.60 -9.43
CA PRO A 402 -3.81 -6.66 -10.55
C PRO A 402 -5.05 -6.81 -11.44
N LEU A 403 -5.57 -8.02 -11.63
CA LEU A 403 -6.80 -8.25 -12.38
C LEU A 403 -8.01 -7.57 -11.72
N PHE A 404 -8.17 -7.68 -10.40
CA PHE A 404 -9.25 -7.01 -9.67
C PHE A 404 -9.13 -5.48 -9.75
N ILE A 405 -7.90 -4.95 -9.62
CA ILE A 405 -7.63 -3.51 -9.81
C ILE A 405 -7.99 -3.08 -11.22
N LEU A 406 -7.61 -3.85 -12.25
CA LEU A 406 -7.91 -3.56 -13.64
C LEU A 406 -9.42 -3.58 -13.92
N ILE A 407 -10.14 -4.60 -13.44
CA ILE A 407 -11.60 -4.70 -13.60
C ILE A 407 -12.27 -3.47 -12.99
N GLU A 408 -11.80 -3.00 -11.85
CA GLU A 408 -12.37 -1.84 -11.16
C GLU A 408 -12.06 -0.51 -11.89
N ILE A 409 -10.82 -0.33 -12.38
CA ILE A 409 -10.46 0.81 -13.24
C ILE A 409 -11.35 0.81 -14.50
N LEU A 410 -11.52 -0.35 -15.15
CA LEU A 410 -12.39 -0.49 -16.31
C LEU A 410 -13.83 -0.17 -15.95
N ARG A 411 -14.39 -0.72 -14.87
CA ARG A 411 -15.75 -0.44 -14.39
C ARG A 411 -15.97 1.06 -14.24
N LYS A 412 -15.03 1.75 -13.58
CA LYS A 412 -15.12 3.20 -13.34
C LYS A 412 -15.01 4.02 -14.63
N ASN A 413 -14.10 3.63 -15.51
CA ASN A 413 -13.99 4.23 -16.84
C ASN A 413 -15.28 4.05 -17.65
N TYR A 414 -15.90 2.87 -17.56
CA TYR A 414 -17.18 2.57 -18.20
C TYR A 414 -18.31 3.42 -17.62
N GLU A 415 -18.40 3.56 -16.30
CA GLU A 415 -19.39 4.38 -15.60
C GLU A 415 -19.32 5.86 -16.03
N ASN A 416 -18.10 6.41 -16.15
CA ASN A 416 -17.89 7.79 -16.58
C ASN A 416 -18.08 8.00 -18.09
N SER A 417 -17.79 6.96 -18.90
CA SER A 417 -17.77 7.06 -20.37
C SER A 417 -19.06 6.58 -21.05
N PHE A 418 -19.87 5.74 -20.42
CA PHE A 418 -21.06 5.11 -21.03
C PHE A 418 -22.29 5.26 -20.12
N ASN A 419 -23.48 5.41 -20.71
CA ASN A 419 -24.72 5.56 -19.93
C ASN A 419 -25.06 4.27 -19.17
N SER A 420 -24.88 4.33 -17.85
CA SER A 420 -25.43 3.60 -16.67
C SER A 420 -25.96 2.15 -16.72
N ASN A 421 -26.18 1.52 -17.88
CA ASN A 421 -26.79 0.19 -17.97
C ASN A 421 -25.76 -0.92 -18.20
N ASN A 422 -24.69 -0.94 -17.41
CA ASN A 422 -23.63 -1.95 -17.54
C ASN A 422 -23.90 -3.15 -16.62
N TRP A 423 -23.82 -4.37 -17.18
CA TRP A 423 -23.96 -5.63 -16.42
C TRP A 423 -22.90 -5.75 -15.32
N LEU A 424 -21.66 -5.30 -15.57
CA LEU A 424 -20.60 -5.22 -14.56
C LEU A 424 -21.02 -4.34 -13.38
N ASN A 425 -21.58 -3.16 -13.65
CA ASN A 425 -22.05 -2.28 -12.58
C ASN A 425 -23.19 -2.93 -11.79
N ARG A 426 -24.13 -3.62 -12.45
CA ARG A 426 -25.22 -4.36 -11.78
C ARG A 426 -24.72 -5.54 -10.95
N PHE A 427 -23.64 -6.21 -11.34
CA PHE A 427 -23.04 -7.31 -10.57
C PHE A 427 -22.39 -6.77 -9.31
N PHE A 428 -21.48 -5.79 -9.43
CA PHE A 428 -20.73 -5.28 -8.29
C PHE A 428 -21.59 -4.45 -7.32
N THR A 429 -22.58 -3.71 -7.82
CA THR A 429 -23.49 -2.90 -6.97
C THR A 429 -24.30 -3.71 -5.97
N ARG A 430 -24.49 -5.02 -6.20
CA ARG A 430 -25.16 -5.93 -5.25
C ARG A 430 -24.37 -6.17 -3.96
N PHE A 431 -23.08 -5.86 -3.98
CA PHE A 431 -22.14 -6.14 -2.87
C PHE A 431 -21.58 -4.87 -2.23
N ILE A 432 -22.05 -3.70 -2.66
CA ILE A 432 -21.63 -2.38 -2.18
C ILE A 432 -22.16 -2.15 -0.75
N ASP A 433 -21.26 -1.78 0.16
CA ASP A 433 -21.59 -1.21 1.47
C ASP A 433 -21.57 0.32 1.41
N ASP A 434 -22.00 1.01 2.47
CA ASP A 434 -21.98 2.47 2.59
C ASP A 434 -20.61 3.09 2.24
N ARG A 435 -19.51 2.36 2.49
CA ARG A 435 -18.13 2.75 2.17
C ARG A 435 -17.82 2.74 0.66
N ASP A 436 -18.49 1.89 -0.12
CA ASP A 436 -18.28 1.71 -1.56
C ASP A 436 -19.28 2.55 -2.41
N ARG A 437 -20.23 3.27 -1.76
CA ARG A 437 -21.36 3.92 -2.44
C ARG A 437 -21.02 5.11 -3.33
N GLN A 438 -19.80 5.68 -3.27
CA GLN A 438 -19.50 6.98 -3.91
C GLN A 438 -18.28 7.01 -4.85
N GLY A 439 -17.68 5.86 -5.21
CA GLY A 439 -16.43 5.89 -5.98
C GLY A 439 -16.03 4.57 -6.59
N LEU A 440 -15.00 3.95 -6.01
CA LEU A 440 -14.47 2.65 -6.37
C LEU A 440 -14.98 1.59 -5.39
N ILE A 441 -15.09 0.35 -5.86
CA ILE A 441 -15.51 -0.82 -5.08
C ILE A 441 -14.25 -1.54 -4.61
N LEU A 442 -13.85 -1.26 -3.38
CA LEU A 442 -12.48 -1.52 -2.91
C LEU A 442 -12.44 -2.59 -1.84
N THR A 443 -13.56 -2.86 -1.19
CA THR A 443 -13.66 -3.84 -0.10
C THR A 443 -13.01 -5.19 -0.47
N HIS A 444 -13.24 -5.69 -1.69
CA HIS A 444 -12.66 -6.94 -2.19
C HIS A 444 -11.18 -6.82 -2.58
N ILE A 445 -10.77 -5.67 -3.13
CA ILE A 445 -9.37 -5.40 -3.48
C ILE A 445 -8.54 -5.32 -2.20
N TYR A 446 -9.05 -4.66 -1.16
CA TYR A 446 -8.39 -4.54 0.13
C TYR A 446 -8.29 -5.85 0.86
N LEU A 447 -9.35 -6.66 0.87
CA LEU A 447 -9.30 -8.00 1.45
C LEU A 447 -8.22 -8.85 0.79
N LEU A 448 -8.16 -8.84 -0.55
CA LEU A 448 -7.17 -9.60 -1.30
C LEU A 448 -5.74 -9.06 -1.09
N ALA A 449 -5.56 -7.74 -1.14
CA ALA A 449 -4.28 -7.09 -0.91
C ALA A 449 -3.79 -7.31 0.53
N GLY A 450 -4.68 -7.22 1.53
CA GLY A 450 -4.35 -7.47 2.93
C GLY A 450 -3.78 -8.87 3.15
N VAL A 451 -4.32 -9.89 2.48
CA VAL A 451 -3.78 -11.25 2.53
C VAL A 451 -2.50 -11.40 1.70
N TYR A 452 -2.46 -10.83 0.49
CA TYR A 452 -1.36 -11.02 -0.44
C TYR A 452 -0.08 -10.28 -0.04
N LEU A 453 -0.17 -9.03 0.43
CA LEU A 453 1.01 -8.18 0.64
C LEU A 453 1.97 -8.78 1.69
N PRO A 454 1.53 -9.26 2.88
CA PRO A 454 2.42 -9.92 3.83
C PRO A 454 3.14 -11.14 3.25
N ILE A 455 2.44 -11.96 2.45
CA ILE A 455 3.01 -13.11 1.77
C ILE A 455 4.08 -12.66 0.79
N ALA A 456 3.72 -11.74 -0.11
CA ALA A 456 4.63 -11.27 -1.14
C ALA A 456 5.87 -10.57 -0.55
N ILE A 457 5.73 -9.83 0.56
CA ILE A 457 6.85 -9.20 1.26
C ILE A 457 7.89 -10.24 1.69
N ASP A 458 7.51 -11.28 2.43
CA ASP A 458 8.47 -12.29 2.88
C ASP A 458 9.02 -13.13 1.73
N VAL A 459 8.16 -13.53 0.78
CA VAL A 459 8.57 -14.32 -0.37
C VAL A 459 9.67 -13.60 -1.14
N VAL A 460 9.49 -12.30 -1.40
CA VAL A 460 10.44 -11.53 -2.20
C VAL A 460 11.66 -11.09 -1.39
N LEU A 461 11.49 -10.79 -0.10
CA LEU A 461 12.57 -10.20 0.70
C LEU A 461 13.40 -11.23 1.47
N SER A 462 12.92 -12.46 1.63
CA SER A 462 13.63 -13.47 2.40
C SER A 462 14.90 -13.94 1.71
N ASN A 463 16.04 -13.76 2.39
CA ASN A 463 17.34 -14.27 1.95
C ASN A 463 17.37 -15.80 1.79
N THR A 464 16.53 -16.55 2.50
CA THR A 464 16.50 -18.02 2.41
C THR A 464 16.01 -18.50 1.05
N ASN A 465 15.27 -17.65 0.34
CA ASN A 465 14.81 -17.90 -1.01
C ASN A 465 15.86 -17.56 -2.09
N TYR A 466 17.07 -17.17 -1.69
CA TYR A 466 18.17 -16.86 -2.60
C TYR A 466 19.35 -17.79 -2.35
N ILE A 467 19.83 -18.44 -3.41
CA ILE A 467 21.05 -19.25 -3.41
C ILE A 467 22.20 -18.32 -3.78
N TYR A 468 23.15 -18.16 -2.87
CA TYR A 468 24.34 -17.35 -3.09
C TYR A 468 25.49 -18.24 -3.58
N ASP A 469 25.80 -18.16 -4.87
CA ASP A 469 27.06 -18.66 -5.44
C ASP A 469 28.03 -17.48 -5.63
N LYS A 470 29.35 -17.75 -5.61
CA LYS A 470 30.42 -16.73 -5.63
C LYS A 470 30.34 -15.74 -6.81
N LYS A 471 29.55 -16.04 -7.84
CA LYS A 471 29.32 -15.18 -9.02
C LYS A 471 27.85 -14.91 -9.33
N GLU A 472 26.90 -15.60 -8.70
CA GLU A 472 25.47 -15.57 -9.07
C GLU A 472 24.57 -15.74 -7.85
N ILE A 473 23.47 -15.01 -7.80
CA ILE A 473 22.40 -15.22 -6.83
C ILE A 473 21.14 -15.67 -7.56
N ILE A 474 20.68 -16.90 -7.29
CA ILE A 474 19.51 -17.52 -7.93
C ILE A 474 18.35 -17.54 -6.94
N TYR A 475 17.17 -17.08 -7.35
CA TYR A 475 15.96 -17.23 -6.55
C TYR A 475 15.42 -18.67 -6.62
N LEU A 476 15.28 -19.31 -5.46
CA LEU A 476 14.62 -20.61 -5.28
C LEU A 476 13.70 -20.52 -4.05
N PHE A 477 12.41 -20.78 -4.23
CA PHE A 477 11.45 -20.80 -3.12
C PHE A 477 11.73 -21.99 -2.18
N ARG A 478 12.36 -21.75 -1.03
CA ARG A 478 12.87 -22.82 -0.13
C ARG A 478 12.14 -22.88 1.19
N GLU A 479 12.01 -21.74 1.86
CA GLU A 479 11.46 -21.69 3.21
C GLU A 479 10.38 -20.63 3.31
N THR A 480 9.34 -20.93 4.07
CA THR A 480 8.23 -20.01 4.31
C THR A 480 7.92 -19.94 5.78
N ASN A 481 7.82 -18.73 6.30
CA ASN A 481 7.27 -18.53 7.63
C ASN A 481 5.74 -18.56 7.55
N LEU A 482 5.16 -19.75 7.56
CA LEU A 482 3.71 -19.92 7.45
C LEU A 482 2.94 -19.21 8.57
N ILE A 483 3.49 -19.06 9.77
CA ILE A 483 2.85 -18.33 10.87
C ILE A 483 2.80 -16.83 10.58
N LEU A 484 3.88 -16.27 10.03
CA LEU A 484 3.91 -14.89 9.54
C LEU A 484 2.82 -14.66 8.48
N TYR A 485 2.66 -15.57 7.53
CA TYR A 485 1.61 -15.50 6.49
C TYR A 485 0.20 -15.62 7.05
N CYS A 486 0.01 -16.53 8.00
CA CYS A 486 -1.28 -16.79 8.59
C CYS A 486 -1.72 -15.70 9.57
N SER A 487 -0.78 -14.96 10.18
CA SER A 487 -1.09 -13.87 11.13
C SER A 487 -2.11 -12.87 10.55
N GLY A 488 -1.83 -12.36 9.35
CA GLY A 488 -2.72 -11.45 8.65
C GLY A 488 -4.01 -12.12 8.21
N LEU A 489 -3.92 -13.30 7.61
CA LEU A 489 -5.08 -14.06 7.10
C LEU A 489 -6.09 -14.40 8.20
N HIS A 490 -5.63 -14.90 9.34
CA HIS A 490 -6.49 -15.29 10.46
C HIS A 490 -7.12 -14.07 11.15
N SER A 491 -6.36 -12.98 11.30
CA SER A 491 -6.87 -11.73 11.89
C SER A 491 -8.06 -11.16 11.10
N ILE A 492 -7.97 -11.14 9.77
CA ILE A 492 -9.01 -10.55 8.91
C ILE A 492 -10.13 -11.54 8.57
N CYS A 493 -9.82 -12.79 8.27
CA CYS A 493 -10.85 -13.71 7.81
C CYS A 493 -11.60 -14.40 8.94
N ILE A 494 -10.92 -14.73 10.05
CA ILE A 494 -11.56 -15.31 11.24
C ILE A 494 -11.87 -14.20 12.23
N GLY A 495 -10.86 -13.49 12.73
CA GLY A 495 -11.01 -12.50 13.79
C GLY A 495 -12.09 -11.46 13.49
N ASP A 496 -11.93 -10.70 12.41
CA ASP A 496 -12.87 -9.65 11.99
C ASP A 496 -14.26 -10.22 11.60
N SER A 497 -14.33 -11.45 11.09
CA SER A 497 -15.62 -12.12 10.86
C SER A 497 -16.36 -12.41 12.17
N PHE A 498 -15.70 -13.03 13.14
CA PHE A 498 -16.31 -13.37 14.43
C PHE A 498 -16.55 -12.15 15.31
N ALA A 499 -15.73 -11.10 15.18
CA ALA A 499 -15.99 -9.81 15.82
C ALA A 499 -17.32 -9.21 15.37
N ALA A 500 -17.57 -9.21 14.05
CA ALA A 500 -18.82 -8.69 13.48
C ALA A 500 -20.04 -9.56 13.84
N ILE A 501 -19.87 -10.89 13.89
CA ILE A 501 -20.94 -11.83 14.29
C ILE A 501 -21.24 -11.70 15.78
N GLY A 502 -20.23 -11.81 16.64
CA GLY A 502 -20.36 -11.74 18.10
C GLY A 502 -20.86 -10.37 18.56
N GLY A 503 -20.36 -9.29 17.97
CA GLY A 503 -20.81 -7.93 18.28
C GLY A 503 -22.26 -7.64 17.89
N ARG A 504 -22.85 -8.46 17.02
CA ARG A 504 -24.26 -8.35 16.62
C ARG A 504 -25.19 -9.28 17.41
N LEU A 505 -24.71 -10.48 17.78
CA LEU A 505 -25.50 -11.45 18.54
C LEU A 505 -25.86 -10.94 19.94
N TYR A 506 -25.01 -10.08 20.53
CA TYR A 506 -25.23 -9.55 21.86
C TYR A 506 -25.13 -8.02 21.86
N LEU A 507 -26.24 -7.38 22.26
CA LEU A 507 -26.36 -5.93 22.47
C LEU A 507 -25.61 -5.51 23.75
N THR A 508 -24.30 -5.74 23.78
CA THR A 508 -23.41 -5.32 24.87
C THR A 508 -23.06 -3.84 24.73
N PRO A 509 -22.62 -3.16 25.82
CA PRO A 509 -22.23 -1.77 25.72
C PRO A 509 -21.16 -1.59 24.64
N LYS A 510 -21.38 -0.62 23.75
CA LYS A 510 -20.38 -0.21 22.76
C LYS A 510 -19.18 0.38 23.49
N ILE A 511 -17.99 0.15 22.95
CA ILE A 511 -16.76 0.73 23.49
C ILE A 511 -16.82 2.24 23.27
N THR A 512 -16.70 3.02 24.35
CA THR A 512 -16.73 4.49 24.26
C THR A 512 -15.61 5.00 23.34
N LYS A 513 -15.92 5.97 22.46
CA LYS A 513 -14.98 6.53 21.47
C LYS A 513 -14.53 5.57 20.35
N THR A 514 -15.30 4.50 20.09
CA THR A 514 -15.12 3.64 18.90
C THR A 514 -16.31 3.74 17.95
N ASN A 515 -16.11 3.40 16.67
CA ASN A 515 -17.14 3.48 15.65
C ASN A 515 -18.06 2.25 15.69
N ASN A 516 -18.97 2.19 16.67
CA ASN A 516 -19.95 1.12 16.87
C ASN A 516 -19.39 -0.27 17.23
N LYS A 517 -18.14 -0.39 17.68
CA LYS A 517 -17.56 -1.68 18.10
C LYS A 517 -17.94 -2.01 19.55
N SER A 518 -18.09 -3.30 19.85
CA SER A 518 -18.53 -3.78 21.18
C SER A 518 -17.40 -4.52 21.89
N TYR A 519 -17.43 -4.51 23.22
CA TYR A 519 -16.49 -5.29 24.04
C TYR A 519 -16.54 -6.78 23.71
N LEU A 520 -17.73 -7.28 23.38
CA LEU A 520 -17.88 -8.67 22.98
C LEU A 520 -17.30 -8.93 21.59
N GLY A 521 -17.47 -8.02 20.62
CA GLY A 521 -16.81 -8.12 19.31
C GLY A 521 -15.28 -8.20 19.46
N PHE A 522 -14.70 -7.36 20.31
CA PHE A 522 -13.28 -7.40 20.67
C PHE A 522 -12.87 -8.76 21.29
N PHE A 523 -13.66 -9.27 22.24
CA PHE A 523 -13.38 -10.56 22.87
C PHE A 523 -13.45 -11.73 21.87
N PHE A 524 -14.47 -11.75 21.01
CA PHE A 524 -14.60 -12.76 19.95
C PHE A 524 -13.45 -12.67 18.96
N PHE A 525 -13.02 -11.46 18.58
CA PHE A 525 -11.84 -11.27 17.75
C PHE A 525 -10.63 -11.95 18.37
N PHE A 526 -10.34 -11.60 19.64
CA PHE A 526 -9.17 -12.10 20.36
C PHE A 526 -9.19 -13.63 20.45
N CYS A 527 -10.27 -14.21 21.00
CA CYS A 527 -10.36 -15.65 21.23
C CYS A 527 -10.31 -16.44 19.93
N THR A 528 -11.05 -16.04 18.90
CA THR A 528 -11.11 -16.80 17.64
C THR A 528 -9.82 -16.66 16.83
N THR A 529 -9.18 -15.49 16.83
CA THR A 529 -7.86 -15.32 16.21
C THR A 529 -6.81 -16.17 16.94
N PHE A 530 -6.78 -16.13 18.27
CA PHE A 530 -5.84 -16.90 19.08
C PHE A 530 -6.00 -18.41 18.86
N VAL A 531 -7.22 -18.94 19.03
CA VAL A 531 -7.51 -20.37 18.86
C VAL A 531 -7.23 -20.82 17.44
N SER A 532 -7.58 -20.01 16.43
CA SER A 532 -7.35 -20.41 15.04
C SER A 532 -5.86 -20.44 14.66
N LEU A 533 -5.06 -19.48 15.16
CA LEU A 533 -3.62 -19.47 14.94
C LEU A 533 -2.93 -20.62 15.69
N LEU A 534 -3.35 -20.90 16.93
CA LEU A 534 -2.86 -22.06 17.69
C LEU A 534 -3.17 -23.37 16.97
N PHE A 535 -4.41 -23.54 16.51
CA PHE A 535 -4.82 -24.72 15.78
C PHE A 535 -4.01 -24.87 14.47
N PHE A 536 -3.79 -23.77 13.75
CA PHE A 536 -2.95 -23.79 12.56
C PHE A 536 -1.50 -24.16 12.87
N SER A 537 -0.90 -23.58 13.91
CA SER A 537 0.47 -23.91 14.36
C SER A 537 0.58 -25.40 14.73
N TYR A 538 -0.42 -25.93 15.44
CA TYR A 538 -0.48 -27.34 15.81
C TYR A 538 -0.53 -28.25 14.58
N LEU A 539 -1.40 -27.96 13.60
CA LEU A 539 -1.47 -28.76 12.37
C LEU A 539 -0.18 -28.76 11.55
N GLN A 540 0.63 -27.70 11.66
CA GLN A 540 1.82 -27.56 10.84
C GLN A 540 3.06 -28.26 11.44
N LYS A 541 3.31 -28.08 12.75
CA LYS A 541 4.53 -28.58 13.41
C LYS A 541 4.24 -29.61 14.50
N ASN A 542 2.97 -29.96 14.75
CA ASN A 542 2.51 -30.77 15.88
C ASN A 542 2.95 -30.26 17.26
N ASP A 543 3.39 -29.01 17.35
CA ASP A 543 3.92 -28.39 18.57
C ASP A 543 3.35 -26.97 18.79
N PHE A 544 3.28 -26.58 20.06
CA PHE A 544 2.80 -25.26 20.52
C PHE A 544 3.90 -24.20 20.67
N THR A 545 4.96 -24.32 19.88
CA THR A 545 6.15 -23.46 19.97
C THR A 545 5.84 -21.97 19.78
N ASN A 546 4.81 -21.62 19.00
CA ASN A 546 4.49 -20.23 18.66
C ASN A 546 3.33 -19.62 19.46
N THR A 547 3.04 -20.18 20.64
CA THR A 547 1.91 -19.75 21.50
C THR A 547 1.99 -18.28 21.89
N LYS A 548 3.20 -17.82 22.23
CA LYS A 548 3.50 -16.43 22.60
C LYS A 548 3.16 -15.47 21.45
N GLU A 549 3.63 -15.77 20.24
CA GLU A 549 3.38 -14.98 19.03
C GLU A 549 1.89 -14.95 18.71
N CYS A 550 1.22 -16.11 18.78
CA CYS A 550 -0.23 -16.23 18.55
C CYS A 550 -1.03 -15.36 19.54
N PHE A 551 -0.65 -15.37 20.82
CA PHE A 551 -1.29 -14.57 21.86
C PHE A 551 -1.11 -13.07 21.61
N ILE A 552 0.11 -12.66 21.27
CA ILE A 552 0.42 -11.24 21.06
C ILE A 552 -0.24 -10.70 19.79
N ILE A 553 -0.19 -11.45 18.68
CA ILE A 553 -0.89 -11.09 17.43
C ILE A 553 -2.38 -10.91 17.69
N SER A 554 -3.01 -11.87 18.37
CA SER A 554 -4.45 -11.80 18.64
C SER A 554 -4.81 -10.63 19.57
N LEU A 555 -4.00 -10.35 20.60
CA LEU A 555 -4.24 -9.23 21.52
C LEU A 555 -4.07 -7.86 20.83
N PHE A 556 -2.91 -7.63 20.20
CA PHE A 556 -2.64 -6.36 19.52
C PHE A 556 -3.57 -6.17 18.32
N GLY A 557 -3.88 -7.24 17.59
CA GLY A 557 -4.86 -7.25 16.51
C GLY A 557 -6.26 -6.86 16.98
N ALA A 558 -6.72 -7.43 18.11
CA ALA A 558 -8.03 -7.08 18.68
C ALA A 558 -8.10 -5.60 19.08
N ILE A 559 -7.05 -5.08 19.73
CA ILE A 559 -7.02 -3.67 20.14
C ILE A 559 -6.95 -2.77 18.91
N PHE A 560 -6.16 -3.14 17.90
CA PHE A 560 -6.07 -2.36 16.67
C PHE A 560 -7.42 -2.35 15.92
N GLU A 561 -8.06 -3.51 15.74
CA GLU A 561 -9.38 -3.65 15.14
C GLU A 561 -10.42 -2.77 15.88
N ALA A 562 -10.45 -2.80 17.21
CA ALA A 562 -11.45 -2.08 17.99
C ALA A 562 -11.44 -0.55 17.78
N TYR A 563 -10.28 0.01 17.46
CA TYR A 563 -10.09 1.47 17.29
C TYR A 563 -9.85 1.90 15.84
N LEU A 564 -9.74 0.95 14.91
CA LEU A 564 -9.54 1.26 13.50
C LEU A 564 -10.88 1.67 12.86
N ASN A 565 -10.89 2.86 12.27
CA ASN A 565 -12.10 3.45 11.70
C ASN A 565 -12.28 3.12 10.21
N ASP A 566 -11.18 3.03 9.44
CA ASP A 566 -11.19 2.88 7.98
C ASP A 566 -10.15 1.85 7.50
N ILE A 567 -10.46 1.14 6.40
CA ILE A 567 -9.60 0.16 5.71
C ILE A 567 -9.04 -0.95 6.63
N ASP A 568 -9.90 -1.49 7.48
CA ASP A 568 -9.68 -2.74 8.23
C ASP A 568 -9.13 -3.85 7.34
N ASN A 569 -9.70 -4.05 6.16
CA ASN A 569 -9.32 -5.15 5.28
C ASN A 569 -7.88 -5.10 4.74
N LEU A 570 -7.22 -3.94 4.75
CA LEU A 570 -5.83 -3.80 4.31
C LEU A 570 -4.88 -3.62 5.49
N LEU A 571 -5.25 -2.74 6.44
CA LEU A 571 -4.37 -2.36 7.54
C LEU A 571 -4.25 -3.43 8.59
N LEU A 572 -5.33 -4.15 8.91
CA LEU A 572 -5.30 -5.16 9.97
C LEU A 572 -4.32 -6.32 9.65
N PRO A 573 -4.28 -6.87 8.43
CA PRO A 573 -3.27 -7.86 8.07
C PRO A 573 -1.83 -7.33 8.11
N ILE A 574 -1.58 -6.14 7.57
CA ILE A 574 -0.24 -5.52 7.56
C ILE A 574 0.21 -5.21 9.00
N PHE A 575 -0.72 -4.75 9.83
CA PHE A 575 -0.46 -4.49 11.23
C PHE A 575 -0.15 -5.78 12.01
N SER A 576 -0.90 -6.86 11.78
CA SER A 576 -0.64 -8.17 12.38
C SER A 576 0.71 -8.75 11.96
N PHE A 577 1.09 -8.55 10.69
CA PHE A 577 2.43 -8.86 10.19
C PHE A 577 3.52 -8.05 10.92
N CYS A 578 3.33 -6.73 11.10
CA CYS A 578 4.27 -5.91 11.89
C CYS A 578 4.39 -6.41 13.33
N VAL A 579 3.28 -6.76 13.98
CA VAL A 579 3.29 -7.30 15.34
C VAL A 579 4.14 -8.58 15.38
N TYR A 580 3.92 -9.53 14.47
CA TYR A 580 4.75 -10.74 14.44
C TYR A 580 6.24 -10.40 14.30
N LEU A 581 6.61 -9.53 13.36
CA LEU A 581 8.01 -9.11 13.17
C LEU A 581 8.63 -8.43 14.40
N CYS A 582 7.82 -7.84 15.29
CA CYS A 582 8.32 -7.24 16.51
C CYS A 582 8.78 -8.30 17.51
N PHE A 583 8.07 -9.42 17.59
CA PHE A 583 8.17 -10.41 18.66
C PHE A 583 8.79 -11.74 18.27
N GLU A 584 8.98 -11.98 16.97
CA GLU A 584 9.82 -13.08 16.51
C GLU A 584 11.24 -12.96 17.06
N GLU A 585 11.80 -14.09 17.47
CA GLU A 585 13.12 -14.21 18.10
C GLU A 585 14.26 -14.18 17.09
#